data_AF-A0A428RGB2-F1
#
_entry.id   AF-A0A428RGB2-F1
#
_cell.length_a   1.000
_cell.length_b   1.000
_cell.length_c   1.000
_cell.angle_alpha   90.00
_cell.angle_beta   90.00
_cell.angle_gamma   90.00
#
_symmetry.space_group_name_H-M   'P 1'
#
loop_
_entity.id
_entity.type
_entity.pdbx_description
1 polymer ?
#
loop_
_entity_poly.entity_id
_entity_poly.type
_entity_poly.pdbx_seq_one_letter_code
_entity_poly.pdbx_strand_id
1 'polypeptide(L)'
;KLPWRRSPLWLLIRAGLQLTMARFSSRGHDMYKEFMVFLMAEVLNISTKHGAGSEELHTMSTKICRRLCKLNHPPEGKWLTHVREILSKTSQSLATRWDQICMESERSLDLKAVETFKPADSTQLSLPGMETFVASVSARKYTTEVAHFNPVPQVLLLDDNRLPTIEKGERYLCFRLAMLESWVAANLDLWLKHHIREEDTCGELKDLIQSYHQVASRQYSGRPEGASRMLLTIGELWVAMDKAAIQALPSLMLYEHEVPIECDEYAQEEYGVPVRHHSYGCVRCGYLNKANSLRIDMHEWPLPQDDLEAQSTVFELSVPTIFSEWRDSTLYVINDVLLSEQIDTLYPQSSYPLRDYPPLSKFFQSGRGYRVHLLSEAKPNMVTHRRTLNVQSCTESDVCVNNGLRYQYFDGSRGWFLENFLPTEGLSHLCTLSLPGRAHNLRRFLM
;
A
#
# COMPACT_ATOMS: atom_id res chain seq x y z
N LYS A 1 -20.85 67.49 -13.60
CA LYS A 1 -21.12 66.81 -12.30
C LYS A 1 -20.62 67.73 -11.18
N LEU A 2 -21.51 68.24 -10.32
CA LEU A 2 -21.10 69.01 -9.15
C LEU A 2 -20.30 68.08 -8.21
N PRO A 3 -19.17 68.53 -7.63
CA PRO A 3 -18.45 67.72 -6.65
C PRO A 3 -19.34 67.47 -5.43
N TRP A 4 -19.28 66.26 -4.88
CA TRP A 4 -20.03 65.85 -3.69
C TRP A 4 -19.66 66.77 -2.51
N ARG A 5 -20.50 67.76 -2.21
CA ARG A 5 -20.30 68.66 -1.06
C ARG A 5 -20.99 68.06 0.15
N ARG A 6 -20.23 67.86 1.24
CA ARG A 6 -20.80 67.45 2.52
C ARG A 6 -21.69 68.57 3.05
N SER A 7 -22.83 68.22 3.64
CA SER A 7 -23.78 69.20 4.20
C SER A 7 -23.09 70.10 5.25
N PRO A 8 -23.05 71.43 5.07
CA PRO A 8 -22.49 72.36 6.06
C PRO A 8 -23.20 72.28 7.40
N LEU A 9 -24.52 72.07 7.39
CA LEU A 9 -25.33 71.88 8.59
C LEU A 9 -24.91 70.62 9.36
N TRP A 10 -24.70 69.50 8.67
CA TRP A 10 -24.25 68.26 9.30
C TRP A 10 -22.85 68.39 9.91
N LEU A 11 -21.96 69.13 9.24
CA LEU A 11 -20.64 69.41 9.77
C LEU A 11 -20.71 70.23 11.06
N LEU A 12 -21.54 71.27 11.09
CA LEU A 12 -21.78 72.10 12.27
C LEU A 12 -22.33 71.28 13.44
N ILE A 13 -23.34 70.43 13.20
CA ILE A 13 -23.92 69.54 14.21
C ILE A 13 -22.85 68.58 14.76
N ARG A 14 -22.06 67.94 13.88
CA ARG A 14 -21.01 67.03 14.30
C ARG A 14 -19.93 67.69 15.13
N ALA A 15 -19.50 68.89 14.76
CA ALA A 15 -18.49 69.65 15.48
C ALA A 15 -19.02 70.12 16.84
N GLY A 16 -20.26 70.63 16.88
CA GLY A 16 -20.93 71.04 18.11
C GLY A 16 -21.10 69.88 19.09
N LEU A 17 -21.60 68.73 18.63
CA LEU A 17 -21.76 67.52 19.45
C LEU A 17 -20.41 67.05 20.02
N GLN A 18 -19.36 67.02 19.20
CA GLN A 18 -18.03 66.59 19.63
C GLN A 18 -17.46 67.54 20.70
N LEU A 19 -17.54 68.86 20.49
CA LEU A 19 -17.03 69.86 21.42
C LEU A 19 -17.79 69.84 22.76
N THR A 20 -19.12 69.71 22.72
CA THR A 20 -19.94 69.63 23.93
C THR A 20 -19.65 68.33 24.71
N MET A 21 -19.64 67.17 24.05
CA MET A 21 -19.36 65.89 24.72
C MET A 21 -17.93 65.80 25.28
N ALA A 22 -16.96 66.45 24.62
CA ALA A 22 -15.59 66.55 25.13
C ALA A 22 -15.47 67.44 26.38
N ARG A 23 -16.35 68.45 26.54
CA ARG A 23 -16.35 69.36 27.70
C ARG A 23 -17.09 68.80 28.93
N PHE A 24 -18.12 67.97 28.72
CA PHE A 24 -18.99 67.48 29.79
C PHE A 24 -18.69 66.06 30.28
N SER A 25 -17.74 65.33 29.68
CA SER A 25 -17.40 63.97 30.09
C SER A 25 -15.93 63.81 30.46
N SER A 26 -15.65 63.11 31.57
CA SER A 26 -14.28 62.70 31.95
C SER A 26 -13.67 61.69 30.99
N ARG A 27 -14.49 61.05 30.14
CA ARG A 27 -14.11 60.09 29.10
C ARG A 27 -13.95 60.71 27.70
N GLY A 28 -14.14 62.03 27.58
CA GLY A 28 -13.79 62.85 26.42
C GLY A 28 -14.16 62.26 25.04
N HIS A 29 -13.17 62.34 24.14
CA HIS A 29 -13.26 62.09 22.69
C HIS A 29 -13.89 60.75 22.27
N ASP A 30 -13.91 59.76 23.16
CA ASP A 30 -14.45 58.43 22.85
C ASP A 30 -15.96 58.36 23.02
N MET A 31 -16.55 59.14 23.94
CA MET A 31 -18.01 59.23 24.11
C MET A 31 -18.71 59.71 22.83
N TYR A 32 -18.11 60.67 22.12
CA TYR A 32 -18.61 61.13 20.82
C TYR A 32 -18.56 60.02 19.76
N LYS A 33 -17.48 59.24 19.70
CA LYS A 33 -17.34 58.18 18.72
C LYS A 33 -18.30 57.02 19.01
N GLU A 34 -18.49 56.67 20.28
CA GLU A 34 -19.50 55.69 20.75
C GLU A 34 -20.91 56.15 20.36
N PHE A 35 -21.25 57.42 20.63
CA PHE A 35 -22.52 58.01 20.22
C PHE A 35 -22.72 57.97 18.70
N MET A 36 -21.67 58.25 17.91
CA MET A 36 -21.77 58.17 16.45
C MET A 36 -22.02 56.74 15.95
N VAL A 37 -21.44 55.73 16.60
CA VAL A 37 -21.74 54.32 16.30
C VAL A 37 -23.18 53.97 16.66
N PHE A 38 -23.64 54.41 17.84
CA PHE A 38 -25.02 54.24 18.27
C PHE A 38 -26.02 54.90 17.30
N LEU A 39 -25.78 56.17 16.91
CA LEU A 39 -26.60 56.89 15.95
C LEU A 39 -26.64 56.18 14.60
N MET A 40 -25.50 55.69 14.12
CA MET A 40 -25.45 54.92 12.87
C MET A 40 -26.23 53.60 12.96
N ALA A 41 -26.20 52.94 14.12
CA ALA A 41 -27.01 51.75 14.38
C ALA A 41 -28.51 52.08 14.43
N GLU A 42 -28.92 53.21 15.01
CA GLU A 42 -30.34 53.61 14.96
C GLU A 42 -30.82 53.88 13.55
N VAL A 43 -30.01 54.55 12.73
CA VAL A 43 -30.34 54.73 11.30
C VAL A 43 -30.43 53.36 10.61
N LEU A 44 -29.53 52.41 10.92
CA LEU A 44 -29.61 51.04 10.40
C LEU A 44 -30.91 50.33 10.84
N ASN A 45 -31.31 50.45 12.09
CA ASN A 45 -32.53 49.86 12.64
C ASN A 45 -33.78 50.42 11.91
N ILE A 46 -33.83 51.73 11.70
CA ILE A 46 -34.90 52.39 10.95
C ILE A 46 -34.90 51.89 9.49
N SER A 47 -33.75 51.90 8.82
CA SER A 47 -33.62 51.42 7.44
C SER A 47 -34.04 49.96 7.28
N THR A 48 -33.70 49.11 8.26
CA THR A 48 -34.08 47.69 8.26
C THR A 48 -35.60 47.55 8.37
N LYS A 49 -36.25 48.30 9.27
CA LYS A 49 -37.71 48.30 9.43
C LYS A 49 -38.46 48.86 8.22
N HIS A 50 -37.88 49.81 7.49
CA HIS A 50 -38.47 50.40 6.28
C HIS A 50 -38.15 49.61 5.01
N GLY A 51 -37.49 48.46 5.12
CA GLY A 51 -37.24 47.60 3.97
C GLY A 51 -36.22 48.16 2.98
N ALA A 52 -35.22 48.94 3.43
CA ALA A 52 -34.14 49.41 2.55
C ALA A 52 -33.44 48.25 1.82
N GLY A 53 -32.82 48.53 0.68
CA GLY A 53 -32.14 47.52 -0.14
C GLY A 53 -31.00 46.81 0.61
N SER A 54 -30.73 45.57 0.19
CA SER A 54 -29.80 44.69 0.89
C SER A 54 -28.36 45.22 0.87
N GLU A 55 -27.96 45.88 -0.22
CA GLU A 55 -26.64 46.50 -0.35
C GLU A 55 -26.46 47.69 0.61
N GLU A 56 -27.50 48.51 0.78
CA GLU A 56 -27.50 49.64 1.69
C GLU A 56 -27.39 49.15 3.14
N LEU A 57 -28.21 48.16 3.52
CA LEU A 57 -28.17 47.57 4.87
C LEU A 57 -26.80 46.92 5.16
N HIS A 58 -26.23 46.19 4.20
CA HIS A 58 -24.90 45.61 4.34
C HIS A 58 -23.81 46.67 4.47
N THR A 59 -23.84 47.70 3.62
CA THR A 59 -22.87 48.80 3.66
C THR A 59 -22.94 49.56 4.98
N MET A 60 -24.14 49.81 5.49
CA MET A 60 -24.36 50.46 6.79
C MET A 60 -23.82 49.60 7.93
N SER A 61 -24.12 48.29 7.92
CA SER A 61 -23.63 47.31 8.91
C SER A 61 -22.10 47.24 8.92
N THR A 62 -21.48 47.12 7.74
CA THR A 62 -20.02 47.07 7.59
C THR A 62 -19.35 48.37 8.05
N LYS A 63 -19.96 49.53 7.81
CA LYS A 63 -19.45 50.82 8.33
C LYS A 63 -19.52 50.90 9.85
N ILE A 64 -20.56 50.36 10.47
CA ILE A 64 -20.71 50.29 11.93
C ILE A 64 -19.66 49.33 12.51
N CYS A 65 -19.54 48.11 11.98
CA CYS A 65 -18.54 47.13 12.41
C CYS A 65 -17.11 47.67 12.30
N ARG A 66 -16.75 48.30 11.16
CA ARG A 66 -15.43 48.93 10.99
C ARG A 66 -15.17 50.05 12.00
N ARG A 67 -16.20 50.80 12.39
CA ARG A 67 -16.06 51.85 13.43
C ARG A 67 -15.91 51.27 14.82
N LEU A 68 -16.60 50.16 15.13
CA LEU A 68 -16.39 49.40 16.36
C LEU A 68 -14.95 48.87 16.46
N CYS A 69 -14.38 48.33 15.37
CA CYS A 69 -12.97 47.91 15.36
C CYS A 69 -12.01 49.08 15.61
N LYS A 70 -12.30 50.26 15.04
CA LYS A 70 -11.49 51.49 15.23
C LYS A 70 -11.57 52.07 16.65
N LEU A 71 -12.55 51.67 17.44
CA LEU A 71 -12.69 52.07 18.84
C LEU A 71 -11.79 51.27 19.79
N ASN A 72 -11.15 50.19 19.31
CA ASN A 72 -10.13 49.39 19.99
C ASN A 72 -10.48 49.06 21.46
N HIS A 73 -11.23 47.97 21.66
CA HIS A 73 -11.81 47.54 22.95
C HIS A 73 -12.78 48.56 23.59
N PRO A 74 -13.93 48.84 22.95
CA PRO A 74 -14.95 49.69 23.57
C PRO A 74 -15.42 49.08 24.90
N PRO A 75 -15.73 49.92 25.91
CA PRO A 75 -16.25 49.45 27.20
C PRO A 75 -17.52 48.62 26.99
N GLU A 76 -17.64 47.49 27.70
CA GLU A 76 -18.91 46.79 27.73
C GLU A 76 -20.00 47.66 28.37
N GLY A 77 -21.13 47.81 27.69
CA GLY A 77 -22.22 48.68 28.14
C GLY A 77 -23.48 48.49 27.32
N LYS A 78 -24.62 48.95 27.86
CA LYS A 78 -25.95 48.78 27.25
C LYS A 78 -26.02 49.28 25.80
N TRP A 79 -25.31 50.37 25.47
CA TRP A 79 -25.25 50.90 24.11
C TRP A 79 -24.62 49.92 23.11
N LEU A 80 -23.56 49.20 23.52
CA LEU A 80 -22.84 48.26 22.67
C LEU A 80 -23.66 46.99 22.45
N THR A 81 -24.32 46.50 23.50
CA THR A 81 -25.28 45.39 23.40
C THR A 81 -26.41 45.73 22.44
N HIS A 82 -26.99 46.93 22.55
CA HIS A 82 -28.04 47.41 21.65
C HIS A 82 -27.57 47.52 20.18
N VAL A 83 -26.37 48.04 19.94
CA VAL A 83 -25.77 48.08 18.60
C VAL A 83 -25.57 46.65 18.03
N ARG A 84 -25.09 45.71 18.85
CA ARG A 84 -24.92 44.30 18.45
C ARG A 84 -26.27 43.64 18.13
N GLU A 85 -27.32 43.92 18.90
CA GLU A 85 -28.67 43.44 18.63
C GLU A 85 -29.21 43.96 17.29
N ILE A 86 -29.02 45.26 17.00
CA ILE A 86 -29.44 45.84 15.71
C ILE A 86 -28.68 45.19 14.54
N LEU A 87 -27.36 45.01 14.68
CA LEU A 87 -26.55 44.34 13.65
C LEU A 87 -26.99 42.89 13.45
N SER A 88 -27.28 42.17 14.53
CA SER A 88 -27.79 40.80 14.49
C SER A 88 -29.15 40.72 13.80
N LYS A 89 -30.11 41.57 14.17
CA LYS A 89 -31.43 41.65 13.52
C LYS A 89 -31.33 41.99 12.03
N THR A 90 -30.47 42.94 11.68
CA THR A 90 -30.24 43.32 10.28
C THR A 90 -29.61 42.16 9.50
N SER A 91 -28.63 41.47 10.09
CA SER A 91 -28.00 40.30 9.49
C SER A 91 -29.00 39.16 9.28
N GLN A 92 -29.90 38.93 10.24
CA GLN A 92 -30.97 37.94 10.12
C GLN A 92 -31.97 38.29 9.01
N SER A 93 -32.32 39.57 8.88
CA SER A 93 -33.17 40.03 7.78
C SER A 93 -32.50 39.86 6.41
N LEU A 94 -31.19 40.15 6.31
CA LEU A 94 -30.42 39.91 5.09
C LEU A 94 -30.34 38.42 4.75
N ALA A 95 -30.13 37.55 5.75
CA ALA A 95 -30.15 36.11 5.58
C ALA A 95 -31.51 35.61 5.08
N THR A 96 -32.61 36.07 5.68
CA THR A 96 -33.97 35.69 5.27
C THR A 96 -34.26 36.11 3.82
N ARG A 97 -33.81 37.31 3.42
CA ARG A 97 -33.94 37.76 2.02
C ARG A 97 -33.13 36.90 1.06
N TRP A 98 -31.94 36.47 1.48
CA TRP A 98 -31.11 35.57 0.68
C TRP A 98 -31.80 34.21 0.49
N ASP A 99 -32.35 33.63 1.55
CA ASP A 99 -33.07 32.37 1.49
C ASP A 99 -34.29 32.46 0.54
N GLN A 100 -35.04 33.56 0.60
CA GLN A 100 -36.16 33.82 -0.32
C GLN A 100 -35.71 33.89 -1.79
N ILE A 101 -34.59 34.56 -2.08
CA ILE A 101 -34.03 34.66 -3.43
C ILE A 101 -33.62 33.27 -3.94
N CYS A 102 -33.00 32.45 -3.08
CA CYS A 102 -32.63 31.07 -3.43
C CYS A 102 -33.87 30.24 -3.78
N MET A 103 -34.92 30.30 -2.96
CA MET A 103 -36.17 29.57 -3.21
C MET A 103 -36.91 30.04 -4.47
N GLU A 104 -36.93 31.34 -4.77
CA GLU A 104 -37.57 31.87 -5.99
C GLU A 104 -36.77 31.55 -7.26
N SER A 105 -35.45 31.38 -7.13
CA SER A 105 -34.55 31.06 -8.24
C SER A 105 -34.46 29.56 -8.54
N GLU A 106 -34.99 28.70 -7.66
CA GLU A 106 -35.17 27.25 -7.91
C GLU A 106 -36.36 26.98 -8.85
N ARG A 107 -36.22 27.35 -10.13
CA ARG A 107 -37.09 26.80 -11.17
C ARG A 107 -36.64 25.37 -11.51
N SER A 108 -37.60 24.44 -11.56
CA SER A 108 -37.40 23.12 -12.19
C SER A 108 -36.90 23.32 -13.62
N LEU A 109 -35.72 22.75 -13.94
CA LEU A 109 -35.09 22.85 -15.26
C LEU A 109 -35.98 22.22 -16.33
N ASP A 110 -36.50 23.04 -17.25
CA ASP A 110 -37.21 22.56 -18.44
C ASP A 110 -36.21 21.96 -19.44
N LEU A 111 -35.96 20.65 -19.31
CA LEU A 111 -35.01 19.92 -20.16
C LEU A 111 -35.40 19.92 -21.65
N LYS A 112 -36.63 20.30 -22.01
CA LYS A 112 -37.01 20.47 -23.44
C LYS A 112 -36.42 21.74 -24.06
N ALA A 113 -36.15 22.79 -23.27
CA ALA A 113 -35.48 24.00 -23.76
C ALA A 113 -34.00 23.75 -24.12
N VAL A 114 -33.39 22.72 -23.52
CA VAL A 114 -31.99 22.32 -23.74
C VAL A 114 -31.78 21.68 -25.12
N GLU A 115 -32.80 21.05 -25.70
CA GLU A 115 -32.74 20.47 -27.06
C GLU A 115 -32.55 21.54 -28.14
N THR A 116 -32.96 22.78 -27.86
CA THR A 116 -32.73 23.97 -28.70
C THR A 116 -31.50 24.80 -28.32
N PHE A 117 -30.79 24.43 -27.26
CA PHE A 117 -29.72 25.22 -26.65
C PHE A 117 -28.35 24.97 -27.30
N LYS A 118 -27.58 26.03 -27.58
CA LYS A 118 -26.22 25.95 -28.13
C LYS A 118 -25.16 26.12 -27.03
N PRO A 119 -24.21 25.19 -26.84
CA PRO A 119 -23.28 25.15 -25.70
C PRO A 119 -22.26 26.30 -25.56
N ALA A 120 -22.19 27.23 -26.52
CA ALA A 120 -21.24 28.35 -26.46
C ALA A 120 -21.59 29.41 -25.38
N ASP A 121 -22.81 29.37 -24.84
CA ASP A 121 -23.35 30.48 -24.05
C ASP A 121 -23.37 30.26 -22.51
N SER A 122 -22.93 29.11 -21.96
CA SER A 122 -23.01 28.86 -20.50
C SER A 122 -22.00 27.84 -19.93
N THR A 123 -20.74 27.91 -20.33
CA THR A 123 -19.65 27.13 -19.72
C THR A 123 -19.41 27.51 -18.25
N GLN A 124 -20.16 26.86 -17.35
CA GLN A 124 -19.77 26.29 -16.04
C GLN A 124 -20.77 26.58 -14.91
N LEU A 125 -21.30 25.53 -14.27
CA LEU A 125 -21.51 25.49 -12.81
C LEU A 125 -21.66 24.06 -12.23
N SER A 126 -21.13 23.88 -10.99
CA SER A 126 -21.00 22.64 -10.20
C SER A 126 -22.12 22.45 -9.15
N LEU A 127 -22.42 21.20 -8.72
CA LEU A 127 -23.54 20.80 -7.83
C LEU A 127 -23.09 19.88 -6.64
N PRO A 128 -22.82 20.43 -5.44
CA PRO A 128 -22.27 19.74 -4.25
C PRO A 128 -23.22 18.74 -3.55
N GLY A 129 -24.51 18.74 -3.89
CA GLY A 129 -25.48 17.81 -3.31
C GLY A 129 -25.16 16.34 -3.64
N MET A 130 -24.56 16.11 -4.81
CA MET A 130 -24.11 14.79 -5.26
C MET A 130 -22.86 14.32 -4.48
N GLU A 131 -22.00 15.25 -4.09
CA GLU A 131 -20.77 14.99 -3.33
C GLU A 131 -21.07 14.61 -1.87
N THR A 132 -22.15 15.15 -1.31
CA THR A 132 -22.59 14.87 0.06
C THR A 132 -23.26 13.49 0.18
N PHE A 133 -23.97 13.05 -0.86
CA PHE A 133 -24.57 11.72 -0.93
C PHE A 133 -23.51 10.60 -0.94
N VAL A 134 -22.42 10.78 -1.72
CA VAL A 134 -21.28 9.85 -1.73
C VAL A 134 -20.60 9.74 -0.35
N ALA A 135 -20.54 10.83 0.42
CA ALA A 135 -20.00 10.83 1.79
C ALA A 135 -20.85 10.01 2.80
N SER A 136 -22.15 9.81 2.54
CA SER A 136 -23.05 9.11 3.46
C SER A 136 -22.92 7.57 3.43
N VAL A 137 -22.38 7.02 2.34
CA VAL A 137 -22.18 5.56 2.15
C VAL A 137 -21.10 5.00 3.10
N SER A 138 -20.22 5.86 3.60
CA SER A 138 -19.16 5.54 4.58
C SER A 138 -19.68 5.38 6.02
N ALA A 139 -20.87 5.89 6.35
CA ALA A 139 -21.47 5.88 7.69
C ALA A 139 -22.23 4.57 8.02
N ARG A 140 -21.79 3.44 7.45
CA ARG A 140 -22.24 2.07 7.73
C ARG A 140 -22.48 1.79 9.23
N LYS A 141 -23.34 0.80 9.52
CA LYS A 141 -23.14 -0.10 10.68
C LYS A 141 -23.03 -1.54 10.21
N TYR A 142 -21.90 -2.15 10.52
CA TYR A 142 -21.63 -3.58 10.35
C TYR A 142 -22.19 -4.34 11.55
N THR A 143 -23.04 -5.34 11.30
CA THR A 143 -23.40 -6.35 12.30
C THR A 143 -22.36 -7.45 12.20
N THR A 144 -21.34 -7.38 13.06
CA THR A 144 -20.33 -8.44 13.19
C THR A 144 -20.88 -9.49 14.15
N GLU A 145 -21.31 -10.63 13.64
CA GLU A 145 -21.40 -11.84 14.46
C GLU A 145 -19.96 -12.27 14.79
N VAL A 146 -19.62 -12.17 16.07
CA VAL A 146 -18.32 -12.58 16.60
C VAL A 146 -18.30 -14.11 16.66
N ALA A 147 -17.65 -14.74 15.69
CA ALA A 147 -17.21 -16.11 15.84
C ALA A 147 -16.07 -16.14 16.87
N HIS A 148 -16.32 -16.73 18.04
CA HIS A 148 -15.29 -16.99 19.04
C HIS A 148 -14.32 -18.05 18.53
N PHE A 149 -13.22 -17.59 17.92
CA PHE A 149 -12.07 -18.40 17.56
C PHE A 149 -11.16 -18.57 18.79
N ASN A 150 -11.20 -19.76 19.40
CA ASN A 150 -10.25 -20.17 20.43
C ASN A 150 -9.33 -21.25 19.82
N PRO A 151 -8.18 -20.89 19.24
CA PRO A 151 -7.21 -21.86 18.77
C PRO A 151 -6.53 -22.51 19.99
N VAL A 152 -6.86 -23.76 20.26
CA VAL A 152 -6.10 -24.57 21.21
C VAL A 152 -4.82 -25.01 20.49
N PRO A 153 -3.61 -24.68 20.97
CA PRO A 153 -2.38 -25.20 20.38
C PRO A 153 -2.32 -26.70 20.66
N GLN A 154 -2.50 -27.54 19.64
CA GLN A 154 -2.48 -29.00 19.76
C GLN A 154 -1.13 -29.61 19.33
N VAL A 155 -0.09 -28.80 19.24
CA VAL A 155 1.27 -29.24 18.90
C VAL A 155 2.02 -29.56 20.19
N LEU A 156 2.20 -30.85 20.48
CA LEU A 156 3.01 -31.35 21.61
C LEU A 156 4.44 -31.59 21.14
N LEU A 157 5.42 -31.10 21.90
CA LEU A 157 6.85 -31.36 21.67
C LEU A 157 7.16 -32.86 21.78
N LEU A 158 8.02 -33.36 20.90
CA LEU A 158 8.51 -34.74 20.93
C LEU A 158 9.60 -34.88 22.00
N ASP A 159 9.69 -36.06 22.59
CA ASP A 159 10.75 -36.41 23.54
C ASP A 159 12.02 -36.82 22.77
N ASP A 160 13.15 -36.17 23.05
CA ASP A 160 14.42 -36.42 22.35
C ASP A 160 14.96 -37.84 22.60
N ASN A 161 14.57 -38.49 23.71
CA ASN A 161 15.06 -39.81 24.10
C ASN A 161 14.19 -40.97 23.59
N ARG A 162 13.06 -40.71 22.94
CA ARG A 162 12.13 -41.75 22.47
C ARG A 162 11.86 -41.61 20.99
N LEU A 163 11.82 -42.75 20.29
CA LEU A 163 11.40 -42.78 18.88
C LEU A 163 9.99 -42.18 18.75
N PRO A 164 9.79 -41.21 17.84
CA PRO A 164 8.48 -40.62 17.61
C PRO A 164 7.56 -41.64 16.95
N THR A 165 6.26 -41.56 17.27
CA THR A 165 5.21 -42.38 16.67
C THR A 165 4.25 -41.51 15.88
N ILE A 166 3.68 -42.08 14.81
CA ILE A 166 2.71 -41.38 13.96
C ILE A 166 1.50 -42.28 13.68
N GLU A 167 0.33 -41.81 14.09
CA GLU A 167 -0.93 -42.53 13.93
C GLU A 167 -1.82 -41.95 12.81
N LYS A 168 -2.70 -42.79 12.27
CA LYS A 168 -3.70 -42.37 11.27
C LYS A 168 -4.79 -41.55 11.94
N GLY A 169 -5.01 -40.33 11.47
CA GLY A 169 -6.11 -39.47 11.92
C GLY A 169 -5.73 -38.38 12.92
N GLU A 170 -4.44 -38.17 13.19
CA GLU A 170 -3.98 -37.04 13.98
C GLU A 170 -4.38 -35.70 13.34
N ARG A 171 -4.91 -34.79 14.16
CA ARG A 171 -5.14 -33.40 13.76
C ARG A 171 -3.78 -32.72 13.55
N TYR A 172 -3.68 -31.79 12.60
CA TYR A 172 -2.44 -31.09 12.26
C TYR A 172 -1.31 -31.99 11.72
N LEU A 173 -1.66 -33.00 10.92
CA LEU A 173 -0.74 -33.97 10.33
C LEU A 173 0.52 -33.37 9.67
N CYS A 174 0.39 -32.23 8.96
CA CYS A 174 1.55 -31.54 8.36
C CYS A 174 2.60 -31.15 9.40
N PHE A 175 2.16 -30.64 10.55
CA PHE A 175 3.05 -30.21 11.62
C PHE A 175 3.69 -31.41 12.32
N ARG A 176 2.92 -32.49 12.54
CA ARG A 176 3.44 -33.73 13.13
C ARG A 176 4.50 -34.40 12.26
N LEU A 177 4.29 -34.45 10.95
CA LEU A 177 5.31 -34.91 9.99
C LEU A 177 6.57 -34.06 10.05
N ALA A 178 6.43 -32.73 10.03
CA ALA A 178 7.57 -31.82 10.12
C ALA A 178 8.36 -32.01 11.43
N MET A 179 7.67 -32.20 12.56
CA MET A 179 8.33 -32.45 13.85
C MET A 179 9.09 -33.78 13.88
N LEU A 180 8.51 -34.84 13.34
CA LEU A 180 9.17 -36.15 13.23
C LEU A 180 10.42 -36.06 12.37
N GLU A 181 10.32 -35.41 11.20
CA GLU A 181 11.46 -35.20 10.29
C GLU A 181 12.56 -34.38 10.96
N SER A 182 12.20 -33.32 11.69
CA SER A 182 13.15 -32.54 12.49
C SER A 182 13.80 -33.36 13.60
N TRP A 183 13.04 -34.24 14.26
CA TRP A 183 13.57 -35.14 15.29
C TRP A 183 14.58 -36.13 14.69
N VAL A 184 14.26 -36.72 13.53
CA VAL A 184 15.17 -37.65 12.85
C VAL A 184 16.50 -36.97 12.51
N ALA A 185 16.44 -35.77 11.93
CA ALA A 185 17.64 -35.02 11.57
C ALA A 185 18.50 -34.59 12.79
N ALA A 186 17.88 -34.32 13.94
CA ALA A 186 18.57 -33.81 15.12
C ALA A 186 19.03 -34.89 16.11
N ASN A 187 18.23 -35.94 16.29
CA ASN A 187 18.33 -36.85 17.43
C ASN A 187 18.65 -38.31 17.07
N LEU A 188 18.42 -38.75 15.81
CA LEU A 188 18.52 -40.17 15.44
C LEU A 188 19.89 -40.78 15.73
N ASP A 189 20.99 -40.09 15.40
CA ASP A 189 22.34 -40.60 15.63
C ASP A 189 22.68 -40.76 17.13
N LEU A 190 22.18 -39.85 17.97
CA LEU A 190 22.37 -39.92 19.43
C LEU A 190 21.51 -41.04 20.02
N TRP A 191 20.23 -41.09 19.63
CA TRP A 191 19.32 -42.14 20.03
C TRP A 191 19.88 -43.52 19.66
N LEU A 192 20.37 -43.68 18.43
CA LEU A 192 20.96 -44.93 17.95
C LEU A 192 22.15 -45.35 18.81
N LYS A 193 23.08 -44.45 19.16
CA LYS A 193 24.24 -44.80 20.02
C LYS A 193 23.84 -45.42 21.36
N HIS A 194 22.71 -44.98 21.93
CA HIS A 194 22.20 -45.52 23.19
C HIS A 194 21.52 -46.89 23.03
N HIS A 195 20.81 -47.11 21.92
CA HIS A 195 19.97 -48.29 21.72
C HIS A 195 20.56 -49.33 20.74
N ILE A 196 21.74 -49.09 20.13
CA ILE A 196 22.32 -49.96 19.08
C ILE A 196 22.60 -51.40 19.53
N ARG A 197 22.69 -51.65 20.84
CA ARG A 197 22.92 -52.99 21.42
C ARG A 197 21.64 -53.71 21.83
N GLU A 198 20.50 -53.04 21.77
CA GLU A 198 19.22 -53.61 22.13
C GLU A 198 18.67 -54.45 20.97
N GLU A 199 18.08 -55.60 21.28
CA GLU A 199 17.60 -56.54 20.24
C GLU A 199 16.42 -55.98 19.43
N ASP A 200 15.62 -55.09 20.00
CA ASP A 200 14.39 -54.58 19.37
C ASP A 200 14.60 -53.33 18.50
N THR A 201 15.79 -52.71 18.53
CA THR A 201 16.08 -51.45 17.82
C THR A 201 15.78 -51.51 16.32
N CYS A 202 16.10 -52.64 15.66
CA CYS A 202 15.76 -52.85 14.26
C CYS A 202 14.24 -52.95 14.04
N GLY A 203 13.51 -53.55 14.98
CA GLY A 203 12.05 -53.64 14.97
C GLY A 203 11.40 -52.26 15.09
N GLU A 204 11.81 -51.48 16.07
CA GLU A 204 11.29 -50.12 16.29
C GLU A 204 11.55 -49.20 15.10
N LEU A 205 12.75 -49.24 14.51
CA LEU A 205 13.09 -48.44 13.32
C LEU A 205 12.28 -48.88 12.09
N LYS A 206 12.10 -50.19 11.88
CA LYS A 206 11.24 -50.73 10.82
C LYS A 206 9.80 -50.24 10.96
N ASP A 207 9.24 -50.31 12.16
CA ASP A 207 7.86 -49.91 12.42
C ASP A 207 7.68 -48.40 12.23
N LEU A 208 8.69 -47.59 12.60
CA LEU A 208 8.71 -46.16 12.30
C LEU A 208 8.76 -45.88 10.79
N ILE A 209 9.65 -46.52 10.04
CA ILE A 209 9.75 -46.36 8.58
C ILE A 209 8.39 -46.67 7.93
N GLN A 210 7.75 -47.77 8.32
CA GLN A 210 6.49 -48.21 7.74
C GLN A 210 5.33 -47.28 8.09
N SER A 211 5.21 -46.88 9.36
CA SER A 211 4.15 -45.98 9.82
C SER A 211 4.31 -44.58 9.22
N TYR A 212 5.52 -44.02 9.22
CA TYR A 212 5.84 -42.74 8.59
C TYR A 212 5.55 -42.77 7.09
N HIS A 213 6.06 -43.76 6.35
CA HIS A 213 5.83 -43.85 4.91
C HIS A 213 4.33 -43.94 4.57
N GLN A 214 3.54 -44.74 5.30
CA GLN A 214 2.10 -44.86 5.05
C GLN A 214 1.35 -43.53 5.17
N VAL A 215 1.79 -42.65 6.08
CA VAL A 215 1.15 -41.35 6.34
C VAL A 215 1.73 -40.27 5.41
N ALA A 216 3.05 -40.17 5.32
CA ALA A 216 3.78 -39.17 4.54
C ALA A 216 3.52 -39.32 3.03
N SER A 217 3.51 -40.54 2.49
CA SER A 217 3.28 -40.77 1.04
C SER A 217 1.94 -40.23 0.56
N ARG A 218 0.90 -40.34 1.39
CA ARG A 218 -0.43 -39.80 1.10
C ARG A 218 -0.45 -38.28 1.22
N GLN A 219 0.17 -37.75 2.27
CA GLN A 219 0.18 -36.33 2.56
C GLN A 219 1.04 -35.52 1.57
N TYR A 220 2.12 -36.13 1.07
CA TYR A 220 3.05 -35.52 0.13
C TYR A 220 2.77 -35.90 -1.33
N SER A 221 1.68 -36.62 -1.60
CA SER A 221 1.24 -36.89 -2.97
C SER A 221 1.04 -35.58 -3.74
N GLY A 222 1.75 -35.43 -4.86
CA GLY A 222 1.73 -34.20 -5.68
C GLY A 222 2.58 -33.04 -5.12
N ARG A 223 3.34 -33.24 -4.04
CA ARG A 223 4.23 -32.23 -3.43
C ARG A 223 5.69 -32.71 -3.49
N PRO A 224 6.48 -32.26 -4.48
CA PRO A 224 7.84 -32.78 -4.69
C PRO A 224 8.78 -32.54 -3.51
N GLU A 225 8.67 -31.39 -2.83
CA GLU A 225 9.46 -31.07 -1.64
C GLU A 225 9.18 -32.05 -0.49
N GLY A 226 7.89 -32.27 -0.17
CA GLY A 226 7.50 -33.24 0.85
C GLY A 226 7.92 -34.66 0.50
N ALA A 227 7.80 -35.05 -0.78
CA ALA A 227 8.24 -36.36 -1.24
C ALA A 227 9.77 -36.55 -1.07
N SER A 228 10.56 -35.51 -1.37
CA SER A 228 12.01 -35.50 -1.13
C SER A 228 12.34 -35.67 0.35
N ARG A 229 11.74 -34.85 1.22
CA ARG A 229 11.92 -34.95 2.67
C ARG A 229 11.60 -36.35 3.19
N MET A 230 10.47 -36.91 2.76
CA MET A 230 10.09 -38.28 3.11
C MET A 230 11.13 -39.33 2.72
N LEU A 231 11.64 -39.28 1.49
CA LEU A 231 12.63 -40.24 1.03
C LEU A 231 13.96 -40.10 1.79
N LEU A 232 14.39 -38.87 2.08
CA LEU A 232 15.60 -38.60 2.87
C LEU A 232 15.46 -39.11 4.30
N THR A 233 14.34 -38.79 4.98
CA THR A 233 14.06 -39.27 6.33
C THR A 233 13.99 -40.81 6.39
N ILE A 234 13.37 -41.46 5.40
CA ILE A 234 13.38 -42.93 5.30
C ILE A 234 14.81 -43.44 5.09
N GLY A 235 15.60 -42.77 4.26
CA GLY A 235 17.00 -43.12 4.03
C GLY A 235 17.85 -43.07 5.31
N GLU A 236 17.71 -42.02 6.11
CA GLU A 236 18.41 -41.87 7.39
C GLU A 236 18.00 -42.95 8.40
N LEU A 237 16.70 -43.22 8.53
CA LEU A 237 16.19 -44.31 9.36
C LEU A 237 16.68 -45.68 8.89
N TRP A 238 16.75 -45.90 7.57
CA TRP A 238 17.25 -47.15 6.99
C TRP A 238 18.73 -47.34 7.26
N VAL A 239 19.55 -46.29 7.14
CA VAL A 239 20.97 -46.33 7.51
C VAL A 239 21.16 -46.62 8.99
N ALA A 240 20.33 -46.04 9.87
CA ALA A 240 20.37 -46.34 11.30
C ALA A 240 20.01 -47.81 11.59
N MET A 241 19.00 -48.33 10.88
CA MET A 241 18.60 -49.74 10.97
C MET A 241 19.72 -50.68 10.49
N ASP A 242 20.40 -50.33 9.40
CA ASP A 242 21.52 -51.12 8.85
C ASP A 242 22.71 -51.16 9.83
N LYS A 243 23.06 -50.02 10.45
CA LYS A 243 24.08 -49.95 11.52
C LYS A 243 23.72 -50.86 12.70
N ALA A 244 22.46 -50.87 13.14
CA ALA A 244 22.00 -51.75 14.22
C ALA A 244 22.03 -53.23 13.81
N ALA A 245 21.62 -53.54 12.57
CA ALA A 245 21.64 -54.91 12.05
C ALA A 245 23.08 -55.46 11.96
N ILE A 246 24.04 -54.67 11.48
CA ILE A 246 25.46 -55.04 11.44
C ILE A 246 26.03 -55.25 12.84
N GLN A 247 25.63 -54.43 13.82
CA GLN A 247 26.07 -54.57 15.21
C GLN A 247 25.56 -55.88 15.84
N ALA A 248 24.33 -56.29 15.52
CA ALA A 248 23.74 -57.54 16.00
C ALA A 248 24.27 -58.77 15.24
N LEU A 249 24.52 -58.62 13.93
CA LEU A 249 24.95 -59.69 13.02
C LEU A 249 26.15 -59.22 12.18
N PRO A 250 27.39 -59.27 12.70
CA PRO A 250 28.58 -58.76 12.01
C PRO A 250 28.85 -59.42 10.65
N SER A 251 28.33 -60.63 10.42
CA SER A 251 28.43 -61.32 9.13
C SER A 251 27.75 -60.57 7.98
N LEU A 252 26.82 -59.65 8.27
CA LEU A 252 26.20 -58.79 7.24
C LEU A 252 27.22 -57.88 6.55
N MET A 253 28.35 -57.54 7.20
CA MET A 253 29.44 -56.79 6.56
C MET A 253 30.15 -57.57 5.44
N LEU A 254 29.97 -58.90 5.39
CA LEU A 254 30.59 -59.75 4.36
C LEU A 254 29.78 -59.79 3.06
N TYR A 255 28.57 -59.20 3.04
CA TYR A 255 27.79 -59.08 1.81
C TYR A 255 28.40 -58.00 0.91
N GLU A 256 28.63 -58.34 -0.36
CA GLU A 256 29.01 -57.38 -1.37
C GLU A 256 27.85 -56.40 -1.61
N HIS A 257 28.09 -55.13 -1.33
CA HIS A 257 27.19 -54.05 -1.69
C HIS A 257 27.14 -53.91 -3.23
N GLU A 258 25.95 -53.69 -3.79
CA GLU A 258 25.77 -53.50 -5.26
C GLU A 258 26.48 -52.25 -5.82
N VAL A 259 27.01 -51.37 -4.94
CA VAL A 259 27.78 -50.19 -5.31
C VAL A 259 29.27 -50.43 -5.03
N PRO A 260 30.14 -50.62 -6.04
CA PRO A 260 31.55 -50.92 -5.81
C PRO A 260 32.25 -49.81 -5.01
N ILE A 261 32.84 -50.16 -3.86
CA ILE A 261 33.60 -49.23 -3.01
C ILE A 261 35.06 -49.13 -3.49
N GLU A 262 35.58 -50.19 -4.12
CA GLU A 262 36.92 -50.22 -4.70
C GLU A 262 36.91 -49.81 -6.18
N CYS A 263 38.06 -49.38 -6.69
CA CYS A 263 38.20 -49.14 -8.12
C CYS A 263 38.48 -50.45 -8.86
N ASP A 264 37.92 -50.60 -10.04
CA ASP A 264 38.26 -51.70 -10.94
C ASP A 264 39.71 -51.52 -11.42
N GLU A 265 40.62 -52.36 -10.96
CA GLU A 265 42.03 -52.36 -11.34
C GLU A 265 42.37 -53.61 -12.15
N TYR A 266 43.25 -53.47 -13.15
CA TYR A 266 43.82 -54.60 -13.87
C TYR A 266 45.34 -54.56 -13.78
N ALA A 267 45.98 -55.72 -13.65
CA ALA A 267 47.42 -55.83 -13.66
C ALA A 267 47.92 -56.00 -15.10
N GLN A 268 48.94 -55.23 -15.46
CA GLN A 268 49.66 -55.37 -16.72
C GLN A 268 51.16 -55.50 -16.40
N GLU A 269 51.84 -56.46 -17.04
CA GLU A 269 53.29 -56.57 -16.89
C GLU A 269 54.00 -55.51 -17.71
N GLU A 270 54.77 -54.66 -17.04
CA GLU A 270 55.67 -53.69 -17.64
C GLU A 270 57.09 -54.00 -17.17
N TYR A 271 58.01 -54.27 -18.11
CA TYR A 271 59.41 -54.59 -17.84
C TYR A 271 59.64 -55.75 -16.84
N GLY A 272 58.75 -56.75 -16.81
CA GLY A 272 58.84 -57.89 -15.90
C GLY A 272 58.33 -57.63 -14.48
N VAL A 273 57.67 -56.48 -14.25
CA VAL A 273 57.02 -56.14 -12.98
C VAL A 273 55.51 -55.97 -13.23
N PRO A 274 54.63 -56.60 -12.43
CA PRO A 274 53.20 -56.37 -12.52
C PRO A 274 52.86 -54.97 -11.99
N VAL A 275 52.36 -54.10 -12.87
CA VAL A 275 51.87 -52.75 -12.54
C VAL A 275 50.34 -52.78 -12.53
N ARG A 276 49.71 -52.18 -11.52
CA ARG A 276 48.25 -52.06 -11.45
C ARG A 276 47.79 -50.78 -12.12
N HIS A 277 46.89 -50.91 -13.08
CA HIS A 277 46.27 -49.79 -13.79
C HIS A 277 44.79 -49.72 -13.44
N HIS A 278 44.29 -48.49 -13.30
CA HIS A 278 42.87 -48.21 -13.12
C HIS A 278 42.10 -48.44 -14.42
N SER A 279 41.03 -49.23 -14.38
CA SER A 279 40.17 -49.51 -15.52
C SER A 279 39.46 -48.25 -16.04
N TYR A 280 39.46 -48.05 -17.35
CA TYR A 280 38.70 -46.97 -17.98
C TYR A 280 37.18 -47.16 -17.86
N GLY A 281 36.74 -48.41 -17.64
CA GLY A 281 35.34 -48.78 -17.41
C GLY A 281 34.96 -48.89 -15.94
N CYS A 282 35.78 -48.36 -15.03
CA CYS A 282 35.56 -48.50 -13.59
C CYS A 282 34.17 -48.03 -13.17
N VAL A 283 33.37 -48.96 -12.64
CA VAL A 283 31.96 -48.72 -12.30
C VAL A 283 31.83 -47.67 -11.19
N ARG A 284 32.70 -47.75 -10.17
CA ARG A 284 32.79 -46.75 -9.09
C ARG A 284 33.05 -45.35 -9.63
N CYS A 285 34.07 -45.17 -10.47
CA CYS A 285 34.39 -43.88 -11.08
C CYS A 285 33.29 -43.41 -12.04
N GLY A 286 32.61 -44.34 -12.71
CA GLY A 286 31.40 -44.06 -13.48
C GLY A 286 30.29 -43.46 -12.62
N TYR A 287 29.99 -44.03 -11.45
CA TYR A 287 29.01 -43.48 -10.51
C TYR A 287 29.46 -42.15 -9.91
N LEU A 288 30.74 -41.99 -9.56
CA LEU A 288 31.28 -40.72 -9.08
C LEU A 288 31.16 -39.61 -10.14
N ASN A 289 31.47 -39.91 -11.41
CA ASN A 289 31.29 -38.97 -12.52
C ASN A 289 29.81 -38.62 -12.75
N LYS A 290 28.91 -39.61 -12.64
CA LYS A 290 27.46 -39.36 -12.67
C LYS A 290 27.04 -38.43 -11.54
N ALA A 291 27.48 -38.68 -10.31
CA ALA A 291 27.20 -37.82 -9.15
C ALA A 291 27.74 -36.40 -9.34
N ASN A 292 28.99 -36.27 -9.80
CA ASN A 292 29.63 -34.98 -10.05
C ASN A 292 29.01 -34.20 -11.21
N SER A 293 28.35 -34.89 -12.15
CA SER A 293 27.63 -34.27 -13.26
C SER A 293 26.17 -33.92 -12.94
N LEU A 294 25.68 -34.25 -11.73
CA LEU A 294 24.35 -33.83 -11.30
C LEU A 294 24.27 -32.31 -11.27
N ARG A 295 23.18 -31.80 -11.84
CA ARG A 295 22.89 -30.37 -11.94
C ARG A 295 21.59 -30.05 -11.25
N ILE A 296 21.55 -28.86 -10.67
CA ILE A 296 20.38 -28.31 -10.02
C ILE A 296 20.16 -26.89 -10.54
N ASP A 297 18.90 -26.55 -10.82
CA ASP A 297 18.53 -25.19 -11.17
C ASP A 297 18.32 -24.36 -9.91
N MET A 298 18.80 -23.13 -9.95
CA MET A 298 18.62 -22.14 -8.91
C MET A 298 17.13 -21.88 -8.67
N HIS A 299 16.75 -21.87 -7.40
CA HIS A 299 15.43 -21.50 -6.93
C HIS A 299 15.48 -20.08 -6.38
N GLU A 300 14.88 -19.14 -7.11
CA GLU A 300 14.72 -17.75 -6.68
C GLU A 300 13.44 -17.61 -5.85
N TRP A 301 13.57 -17.09 -4.63
CA TRP A 301 12.40 -16.77 -3.82
C TRP A 301 11.53 -15.73 -4.55
N PRO A 302 10.22 -15.94 -4.68
CA PRO A 302 9.39 -15.15 -5.60
C PRO A 302 9.12 -13.72 -5.13
N LEU A 303 9.31 -13.41 -3.84
CA LEU A 303 9.03 -12.09 -3.27
C LEU A 303 10.32 -11.38 -2.83
N PRO A 304 10.38 -10.04 -2.91
CA PRO A 304 11.45 -9.24 -2.33
C PRO A 304 11.72 -9.58 -0.85
N GLN A 305 12.96 -9.35 -0.41
CA GLN A 305 13.36 -9.59 0.98
C GLN A 305 12.83 -8.50 1.94
N ASP A 306 12.65 -7.28 1.45
CA ASP A 306 12.03 -6.20 2.23
C ASP A 306 10.52 -6.43 2.36
N ASP A 307 10.01 -6.31 3.59
CA ASP A 307 8.61 -6.61 3.90
C ASP A 307 7.64 -5.66 3.18
N LEU A 308 7.99 -4.37 3.03
CA LEU A 308 7.11 -3.40 2.36
C LEU A 308 7.11 -3.62 0.85
N GLU A 309 8.27 -3.92 0.26
CA GLU A 309 8.36 -4.30 -1.15
C GLU A 309 7.61 -5.61 -1.43
N ALA A 310 7.69 -6.60 -0.53
CA ALA A 310 6.95 -7.85 -0.63
C ALA A 310 5.43 -7.62 -0.53
N GLN A 311 4.98 -6.82 0.44
CA GLN A 311 3.57 -6.44 0.58
C GLN A 311 3.06 -5.70 -0.65
N SER A 312 3.83 -4.74 -1.18
CA SER A 312 3.51 -4.00 -2.41
C SER A 312 3.42 -4.95 -3.61
N THR A 313 4.36 -5.89 -3.73
CA THR A 313 4.35 -6.92 -4.79
C THR A 313 3.08 -7.76 -4.72
N VAL A 314 2.74 -8.29 -3.54
CA VAL A 314 1.53 -9.11 -3.34
C VAL A 314 0.26 -8.29 -3.60
N PHE A 315 0.22 -7.04 -3.15
CA PHE A 315 -0.90 -6.14 -3.38
C PHE A 315 -1.15 -5.93 -4.89
N GLU A 316 -0.10 -5.72 -5.68
CA GLU A 316 -0.22 -5.48 -7.12
C GLU A 316 -0.59 -6.73 -7.93
N LEU A 317 -0.32 -7.94 -7.42
CA LEU A 317 -0.81 -9.19 -8.03
C LEU A 317 -2.34 -9.27 -8.09
N SER A 318 -3.03 -8.68 -7.11
CA SER A 318 -4.49 -8.64 -7.02
C SER A 318 -4.95 -7.29 -6.49
N VAL A 319 -4.62 -6.24 -7.24
CA VAL A 319 -5.00 -4.88 -6.88
C VAL A 319 -6.52 -4.75 -6.97
N PRO A 320 -7.19 -4.24 -5.92
CA PRO A 320 -8.62 -3.99 -5.99
C PRO A 320 -8.94 -3.06 -7.15
N THR A 321 -9.89 -3.43 -8.01
CA THR A 321 -10.25 -2.65 -9.23
C THR A 321 -10.54 -1.19 -8.91
N ILE A 322 -11.26 -0.93 -7.82
CA ILE A 322 -11.56 0.44 -7.38
C ILE A 322 -10.29 1.26 -7.05
N PHE A 323 -9.28 0.62 -6.49
CA PHE A 323 -8.02 1.28 -6.16
C PHE A 323 -7.20 1.55 -7.41
N SER A 324 -7.11 0.59 -8.34
CA SER A 324 -6.40 0.80 -9.60
C SER A 324 -7.05 1.88 -10.46
N GLU A 325 -8.38 1.88 -10.57
CA GLU A 325 -9.11 2.90 -11.31
C GLU A 325 -8.96 4.29 -10.69
N TRP A 326 -9.06 4.38 -9.35
CA TRP A 326 -8.83 5.63 -8.62
C TRP A 326 -7.41 6.14 -8.79
N ARG A 327 -6.39 5.27 -8.67
CA ARG A 327 -4.98 5.64 -8.81
C ARG A 327 -4.66 6.14 -10.21
N ASP A 328 -5.09 5.40 -11.23
CA ASP A 328 -4.87 5.75 -12.63
C ASP A 328 -5.58 7.07 -12.99
N SER A 329 -6.82 7.26 -12.49
CA SER A 329 -7.58 8.51 -12.65
C SER A 329 -6.94 9.67 -11.92
N THR A 330 -6.40 9.45 -10.72
CA THR A 330 -5.72 10.48 -9.93
C THR A 330 -4.47 10.96 -10.64
N LEU A 331 -3.65 10.05 -11.17
CA LEU A 331 -2.49 10.41 -11.98
C LEU A 331 -2.87 11.11 -13.28
N TYR A 332 -3.98 10.70 -13.90
CA TYR A 332 -4.52 11.43 -15.05
C TYR A 332 -4.90 12.86 -14.69
N VAL A 333 -5.59 13.09 -13.57
CA VAL A 333 -5.92 14.43 -13.12
C VAL A 333 -4.64 15.24 -12.83
N ILE A 334 -3.67 14.67 -12.12
CA ILE A 334 -2.44 15.38 -11.76
C ILE A 334 -1.62 15.75 -13.01
N ASN A 335 -1.36 14.80 -13.90
CA ASN A 335 -0.46 15.01 -15.03
C ASN A 335 -1.15 15.65 -16.23
N ASP A 336 -2.34 15.18 -16.56
CA ASP A 336 -3.01 15.51 -17.83
C ASP A 336 -4.02 16.64 -17.68
N VAL A 337 -4.67 16.79 -16.52
CA VAL A 337 -5.65 17.87 -16.26
C VAL A 337 -4.99 19.07 -15.58
N LEU A 338 -4.25 18.85 -14.50
CA LEU A 338 -3.57 19.91 -13.73
C LEU A 338 -2.21 20.28 -14.33
N LEU A 339 -1.75 19.54 -15.35
CA LEU A 339 -0.50 19.78 -16.06
C LEU A 339 0.73 19.79 -15.14
N SER A 340 0.69 19.04 -14.05
CA SER A 340 1.86 18.85 -13.19
C SER A 340 2.90 17.98 -13.91
N GLU A 341 4.17 18.31 -13.71
CA GLU A 341 5.28 17.57 -14.29
C GLU A 341 6.13 16.95 -13.18
N GLN A 342 6.79 15.85 -13.53
CA GLN A 342 7.67 15.15 -12.61
C GLN A 342 9.04 15.82 -12.58
N ILE A 343 9.71 15.82 -11.42
CA ILE A 343 11.02 16.46 -11.26
C ILE A 343 12.05 15.85 -12.22
N ASP A 344 12.09 14.51 -12.24
CA ASP A 344 13.00 13.74 -13.07
C ASP A 344 12.20 12.70 -13.85
N THR A 345 12.38 12.68 -15.18
CA THR A 345 11.81 11.63 -16.03
C THR A 345 12.79 10.45 -16.11
N LEU A 346 12.54 9.41 -15.33
CA LEU A 346 13.38 8.22 -15.27
C LEU A 346 12.84 7.13 -16.20
N TYR A 347 13.50 6.93 -17.33
CA TYR A 347 13.15 5.87 -18.29
C TYR A 347 13.89 4.57 -17.97
N PRO A 348 13.20 3.42 -18.00
CA PRO A 348 13.82 2.13 -17.71
C PRO A 348 14.82 1.71 -18.79
N GLN A 349 16.00 1.25 -18.38
CA GLN A 349 17.03 0.65 -19.25
C GLN A 349 16.71 -0.79 -19.63
N SER A 350 15.96 -1.49 -18.78
CA SER A 350 15.42 -2.81 -19.10
C SER A 350 14.08 -3.02 -18.41
N SER A 351 13.28 -3.97 -18.91
CA SER A 351 11.89 -4.13 -18.52
C SER A 351 11.61 -5.56 -18.10
N TYR A 352 11.35 -5.74 -16.80
CA TYR A 352 10.82 -6.97 -16.21
C TYR A 352 9.55 -6.63 -15.41
N PRO A 353 8.38 -6.59 -16.07
CA PRO A 353 7.11 -6.32 -15.42
C PRO A 353 6.70 -7.46 -14.47
N LEU A 354 6.11 -7.14 -13.32
CA LEU A 354 5.63 -8.14 -12.35
C LEU A 354 4.66 -9.16 -12.99
N ARG A 355 3.79 -8.68 -13.88
CA ARG A 355 2.80 -9.49 -14.62
C ARG A 355 3.41 -10.61 -15.48
N ASP A 356 4.68 -10.45 -15.87
CA ASP A 356 5.39 -11.39 -16.73
C ASP A 356 6.39 -12.25 -15.93
N TYR A 357 6.50 -12.04 -14.61
CA TYR A 357 7.37 -12.82 -13.75
C TYR A 357 6.79 -14.24 -13.54
N PRO A 358 7.42 -15.30 -14.10
CA PRO A 358 6.79 -16.62 -14.16
C PRO A 358 6.36 -17.20 -12.81
N PRO A 359 7.16 -17.12 -11.71
CA PRO A 359 6.77 -17.66 -10.41
C PRO A 359 5.47 -17.09 -9.85
N LEU A 360 5.17 -15.82 -10.15
CA LEU A 360 4.00 -15.12 -9.64
C LEU A 360 2.87 -14.95 -10.67
N SER A 361 3.15 -15.16 -11.96
CA SER A 361 2.21 -14.92 -13.07
C SER A 361 0.84 -15.60 -12.89
N LYS A 362 0.81 -16.81 -12.30
CA LYS A 362 -0.43 -17.57 -12.03
C LYS A 362 -1.33 -16.96 -10.95
N PHE A 363 -0.76 -16.12 -10.08
CA PHE A 363 -1.49 -15.42 -9.02
C PHE A 363 -1.95 -14.03 -9.45
N PHE A 364 -1.57 -13.58 -10.65
CA PHE A 364 -1.96 -12.30 -11.19
C PHE A 364 -3.46 -12.33 -11.56
N GLN A 365 -4.28 -11.66 -10.75
CA GLN A 365 -5.74 -11.59 -10.90
C GLN A 365 -6.18 -10.23 -11.45
N SER A 366 -5.32 -9.22 -11.29
CA SER A 366 -5.47 -7.87 -11.82
C SER A 366 -5.61 -7.85 -13.35
N GLY A 367 -6.41 -6.92 -13.89
CA GLY A 367 -6.43 -6.65 -15.32
C GLY A 367 -5.06 -6.17 -15.84
N ARG A 368 -4.67 -6.57 -17.07
CA ARG A 368 -3.40 -6.13 -17.69
C ARG A 368 -3.44 -4.69 -18.24
N GLY A 369 -4.57 -3.99 -18.13
CA GLY A 369 -4.77 -2.68 -18.76
C GLY A 369 -4.42 -1.46 -17.89
N TYR A 370 -4.03 -1.65 -16.63
CA TYR A 370 -3.80 -0.52 -15.72
C TYR A 370 -2.56 0.29 -16.12
N ARG A 371 -2.68 1.62 -15.99
CA ARG A 371 -1.61 2.59 -16.28
C ARG A 371 -0.46 2.37 -15.33
N VAL A 372 -0.73 2.33 -14.02
CA VAL A 372 0.31 2.10 -13.02
C VAL A 372 0.49 0.63 -12.68
N HIS A 373 1.73 0.16 -12.73
CA HIS A 373 2.10 -1.20 -12.32
C HIS A 373 3.56 -1.27 -11.88
N LEU A 374 3.97 -2.41 -11.30
CA LEU A 374 5.35 -2.63 -10.91
C LEU A 374 6.21 -3.13 -12.07
N LEU A 375 7.38 -2.49 -12.23
CA LEU A 375 8.40 -2.83 -13.20
C LEU A 375 9.77 -2.87 -12.52
N SER A 376 10.60 -3.83 -12.90
CA SER A 376 11.99 -3.88 -12.46
C SER A 376 12.96 -3.72 -13.63
N GLU A 377 14.04 -2.99 -13.40
CA GLU A 377 15.22 -2.99 -14.28
C GLU A 377 16.22 -4.09 -13.92
N ALA A 378 16.14 -4.63 -12.70
CA ALA A 378 16.99 -5.74 -12.32
C ALA A 378 16.47 -7.02 -12.96
N LYS A 379 17.36 -7.81 -13.54
CA LYS A 379 17.01 -9.07 -14.19
C LYS A 379 16.78 -10.16 -13.14
N PRO A 380 15.74 -11.00 -13.25
CA PRO A 380 15.53 -12.11 -12.33
C PRO A 380 16.66 -13.14 -12.45
N ASN A 381 17.06 -13.73 -11.33
CA ASN A 381 18.18 -14.66 -11.26
C ASN A 381 17.97 -15.89 -12.18
N MET A 382 16.73 -16.35 -12.30
CA MET A 382 16.33 -17.50 -13.13
C MET A 382 16.60 -17.33 -14.64
N VAL A 383 16.78 -16.09 -15.13
CA VAL A 383 17.00 -15.80 -16.56
C VAL A 383 18.49 -15.55 -16.84
N THR A 384 19.36 -15.63 -15.83
CA THR A 384 20.80 -15.47 -16.00
C THR A 384 21.44 -16.73 -16.59
N HIS A 385 22.58 -16.57 -17.29
CA HIS A 385 23.35 -17.71 -17.83
C HIS A 385 23.89 -18.66 -16.74
N ARG A 386 23.84 -18.24 -15.47
CA ARG A 386 24.35 -18.99 -14.31
C ARG A 386 23.25 -19.72 -13.52
N ARG A 387 22.06 -19.88 -14.09
CA ARG A 387 20.91 -20.49 -13.41
C ARG A 387 21.07 -21.97 -13.03
N THR A 388 21.97 -22.69 -13.69
CA THR A 388 22.17 -24.14 -13.46
C THR A 388 23.54 -24.34 -12.81
N LEU A 389 23.53 -24.99 -11.64
CA LEU A 389 24.71 -25.22 -10.81
C LEU A 389 25.04 -26.72 -10.75
N ASN A 390 26.31 -27.05 -10.50
CA ASN A 390 26.72 -28.43 -10.24
C ASN A 390 26.49 -28.74 -8.76
N VAL A 391 25.78 -29.83 -8.48
CA VAL A 391 25.42 -30.27 -7.11
C VAL A 391 26.65 -30.49 -6.24
N GLN A 392 27.75 -30.96 -6.83
CA GLN A 392 29.01 -31.23 -6.11
C GLN A 392 29.62 -29.99 -5.45
N SER A 393 29.43 -28.80 -6.03
CA SER A 393 30.15 -27.58 -5.63
C SER A 393 29.26 -26.49 -5.04
N CYS A 394 27.95 -26.63 -5.10
CA CYS A 394 27.01 -25.62 -4.62
C CYS A 394 26.54 -25.90 -3.19
N THR A 395 26.32 -24.83 -2.45
CA THR A 395 25.65 -24.83 -1.15
C THR A 395 24.16 -24.52 -1.32
N GLU A 396 23.38 -24.72 -0.25
CA GLU A 396 21.96 -24.33 -0.25
C GLU A 396 21.78 -22.85 -0.60
N SER A 397 22.61 -21.96 -0.09
CA SER A 397 22.55 -20.52 -0.40
C SER A 397 22.88 -20.16 -1.85
N ASP A 398 23.63 -21.01 -2.56
CA ASP A 398 23.89 -20.81 -3.99
C ASP A 398 22.67 -21.19 -4.84
N VAL A 399 21.89 -22.17 -4.37
CA VAL A 399 20.69 -22.68 -5.06
C VAL A 399 19.47 -21.85 -4.70
N CYS A 400 19.23 -21.64 -3.40
CA CYS A 400 18.09 -20.90 -2.86
C CYS A 400 18.48 -19.44 -2.68
N VAL A 401 18.20 -18.63 -3.70
CA VAL A 401 18.58 -17.21 -3.70
C VAL A 401 17.38 -16.32 -3.42
N ASN A 402 17.65 -15.14 -2.86
CA ASN A 402 16.64 -14.10 -2.72
C ASN A 402 16.21 -13.55 -4.09
N ASN A 403 15.03 -12.93 -4.12
CA ASN A 403 14.52 -12.26 -5.30
C ASN A 403 15.52 -11.21 -5.82
N GLY A 404 15.90 -11.32 -7.08
CA GLY A 404 16.82 -10.39 -7.74
C GLY A 404 16.11 -9.17 -8.34
N LEU A 405 14.77 -9.17 -8.41
CA LEU A 405 14.01 -8.05 -8.94
C LEU A 405 13.94 -6.93 -7.91
N ARG A 406 14.02 -5.70 -8.40
CA ARG A 406 13.80 -4.46 -7.64
C ARG A 406 12.64 -3.72 -8.28
N TYR A 407 11.46 -3.87 -7.72
CA TYR A 407 10.24 -3.30 -8.28
C TYR A 407 10.10 -1.82 -7.93
N GLN A 408 9.72 -1.03 -8.92
CA GLN A 408 9.33 0.36 -8.75
C GLN A 408 8.02 0.60 -9.48
N TYR A 409 7.25 1.59 -9.02
CA TYR A 409 6.01 1.97 -9.68
C TYR A 409 6.31 2.64 -11.02
N PHE A 410 5.65 2.18 -12.06
CA PHE A 410 5.88 2.58 -13.44
C PHE A 410 4.57 3.00 -14.12
N ASP A 411 4.62 4.13 -14.81
CA ASP A 411 3.52 4.64 -15.63
C ASP A 411 3.62 4.05 -17.04
N GLY A 412 2.85 3.02 -17.32
CA GLY A 412 2.80 2.35 -18.62
C GLY A 412 2.26 3.21 -19.76
N SER A 413 1.55 4.31 -19.48
CA SER A 413 1.08 5.23 -20.52
C SER A 413 2.15 6.23 -20.95
N ARG A 414 3.02 6.65 -20.03
CA ARG A 414 4.09 7.62 -20.29
C ARG A 414 5.46 6.98 -20.54
N GLY A 415 5.69 5.78 -20.00
CA GLY A 415 6.93 5.02 -20.19
C GLY A 415 8.05 5.33 -19.20
N TRP A 416 7.73 5.86 -18.03
CA TRP A 416 8.72 6.24 -16.99
C TRP A 416 8.32 5.77 -15.59
N PHE A 417 9.27 5.76 -14.66
CA PHE A 417 9.00 5.50 -13.24
C PHE A 417 8.24 6.65 -12.58
N LEU A 418 7.46 6.33 -11.54
CA LEU A 418 6.72 7.31 -10.76
C LEU A 418 7.60 7.88 -9.64
N GLU A 419 7.66 9.20 -9.61
CA GLU A 419 8.39 10.09 -8.73
C GLU A 419 7.52 11.30 -8.36
N ASN A 420 8.08 12.24 -7.59
CA ASN A 420 7.38 13.44 -7.13
C ASN A 420 6.91 14.35 -8.29
N PHE A 421 5.63 14.72 -8.24
CA PHE A 421 5.01 15.66 -9.17
C PHE A 421 5.02 17.08 -8.60
N LEU A 422 5.43 18.06 -9.42
CA LEU A 422 5.39 19.48 -9.09
C LEU A 422 4.35 20.20 -9.95
N PRO A 423 3.60 21.15 -9.38
CA PRO A 423 2.72 22.02 -10.15
C PRO A 423 3.53 22.85 -11.15
N THR A 424 3.01 22.99 -12.36
CA THR A 424 3.58 23.90 -13.38
C THR A 424 2.71 25.15 -13.53
N GLU A 425 3.20 26.13 -14.27
CA GLU A 425 2.36 27.27 -14.70
C GLU A 425 1.29 26.87 -15.73
N GLY A 426 1.28 25.61 -16.20
CA GLY A 426 0.34 25.12 -17.21
C GLY A 426 -1.13 25.33 -16.82
N LEU A 427 -1.51 25.01 -15.58
CA LEU A 427 -2.87 25.24 -15.09
C LEU A 427 -3.20 26.73 -15.01
N SER A 428 -2.25 27.55 -14.54
CA SER A 428 -2.40 29.00 -14.52
C SER A 428 -2.66 29.55 -15.92
N HIS A 429 -1.91 29.07 -16.93
CA HIS A 429 -2.12 29.45 -18.32
C HIS A 429 -3.48 29.01 -18.87
N LEU A 430 -3.93 27.79 -18.57
CA LEU A 430 -5.25 27.29 -18.96
C LEU A 430 -6.39 28.11 -18.33
N CYS A 431 -6.25 28.46 -17.06
CA CYS A 431 -7.27 29.18 -16.30
C CYS A 431 -7.17 30.71 -16.42
N THR A 432 -6.13 31.24 -17.08
CA THR A 432 -6.01 32.68 -17.35
C THR A 432 -6.76 33.04 -18.61
N LEU A 433 -7.74 33.94 -18.47
CA LEU A 433 -8.52 34.48 -19.58
C LEU A 433 -7.61 35.06 -20.67
N SER A 434 -7.67 34.49 -21.87
CA SER A 434 -6.92 34.97 -23.03
C SER A 434 -7.54 36.26 -23.55
N LEU A 435 -6.88 37.39 -23.27
CA LEU A 435 -7.33 38.70 -23.77
C LEU A 435 -7.01 38.87 -25.26
N PRO A 436 -7.93 39.42 -26.07
CA PRO A 436 -7.65 39.75 -27.46
C PRO A 436 -6.52 40.79 -27.55
N GLY A 437 -5.72 40.77 -28.63
CA GLY A 437 -4.48 41.57 -28.75
C GLY A 437 -4.63 43.07 -28.42
N ARG A 438 -5.80 43.65 -28.69
CA ARG A 438 -6.15 45.04 -28.33
C ARG A 438 -6.12 45.35 -26.82
N ALA A 439 -6.22 44.33 -25.97
CA ALA A 439 -6.27 44.43 -24.52
C ALA A 439 -5.04 43.81 -23.83
N HIS A 440 -3.97 43.49 -24.58
CA HIS A 440 -2.76 42.84 -24.06
C HIS A 440 -2.11 43.59 -22.88
N ASN A 441 -2.18 44.93 -22.90
CA ASN A 441 -1.66 45.80 -21.82
C ASN A 441 -2.38 45.61 -20.47
N LEU A 442 -3.57 45.01 -20.45
CA LEU A 442 -4.34 44.73 -19.24
C LEU A 442 -4.00 43.38 -18.60
N ARG A 443 -3.28 42.50 -19.32
CA ARG A 443 -2.92 41.15 -18.85
C ARG A 443 -2.10 41.17 -17.56
N ARG A 444 -1.27 42.20 -17.35
CA ARG A 444 -0.46 42.40 -16.14
C ARG A 444 -1.26 42.64 -14.85
N PHE A 445 -2.57 42.88 -14.95
CA PHE A 445 -3.45 43.14 -13.80
C PHE A 445 -4.38 41.96 -13.48
N LEU A 446 -4.26 40.85 -14.21
CA LEU A 446 -5.09 39.64 -14.05
C LEU A 446 -4.31 38.44 -13.44
N MET A 447 -3.01 38.59 -13.19
CA MET A 447 -2.19 37.61 -12.45
C MET A 447 -2.09 38.00 -10.97
#